data_AF-A0A9E5TJ19-F1
#
_entry.id   AF-A0A9E5TJ19-F1
#
_cell.length_a   1.000
_cell.length_b   1.000
_cell.length_c   1.000
_cell.angle_alpha   90.00
_cell.angle_beta   90.00
_cell.angle_gamma   90.00
#
_symmetry.space_group_name_H-M   'P 1'
#
loop_
_entity.id
_entity.type
_entity.pdbx_description
1 polymer ?
#
loop_
_entity_poly.entity_id
_entity_poly.type
_entity_poly.pdbx_seq_one_letter_code
_entity_poly.pdbx_strand_id
1 'polypeptide(L)'
;GGSIFVDTGWQFWVPEWEFERAPAVLPVERLTWTDYGMSDAYQLGRTTIAGQVKVDDFKPLTWEGQPWAVSGAEPGDVREWGEVVLSTDGRPLVVAGEYGEEGKVVWSGMNLVAHATYRGKNQEEIHLLHNLLGWLIEDESRGPAGQDPTVTRDHPDRVQFSLSTVPDGITWLYWREAFYPAWQAYLKTEDGERRELAIYRAGPGLMLMPIEGASGNALVELVWETPLVERMAALVSLMTLAALGVFLVDGALFGGKWFATIHKRFGWPSRGPKPRGSVEWLPDFTPE
;
A
#
# COMPACT_ATOMS: atom_id res chain seq x y z
N GLY A 1 -10.50 20.67 12.17
CA GLY A 1 -9.65 19.67 12.84
C GLY A 1 -9.45 18.50 11.93
N GLY A 2 -8.29 17.85 12.00
CA GLY A 2 -8.05 16.56 11.37
C GLY A 2 -7.46 15.58 12.39
N SER A 3 -7.52 14.30 12.08
CA SER A 3 -7.01 13.24 12.96
C SER A 3 -5.78 12.59 12.34
N ILE A 4 -4.69 12.50 13.10
CA ILE A 4 -3.43 11.93 12.62
C ILE A 4 -2.85 10.93 13.63
N PHE A 5 -2.37 9.81 13.10
CA PHE A 5 -1.49 8.87 13.79
C PHE A 5 -0.08 9.04 13.24
N VAL A 6 0.88 9.36 14.11
CA VAL A 6 2.30 9.54 13.74
C VAL A 6 3.13 8.47 14.43
N ASP A 7 3.89 7.72 13.64
CA ASP A 7 4.82 6.72 14.16
C ASP A 7 6.26 7.14 13.86
N THR A 8 7.07 7.29 14.91
CA THR A 8 8.49 7.65 14.78
C THR A 8 9.42 6.52 15.21
N GLY A 9 8.91 5.33 15.53
CA GLY A 9 9.68 4.21 16.08
C GLY A 9 10.52 3.41 15.08
N TRP A 10 10.94 4.04 13.97
CA TRP A 10 11.75 3.39 12.91
C TRP A 10 12.99 4.23 12.58
N GLN A 11 14.12 3.92 13.20
CA GLN A 11 15.39 4.60 12.92
C GLN A 11 15.80 4.48 11.45
N PHE A 12 16.23 5.60 10.86
CA PHE A 12 16.76 5.70 9.49
C PHE A 12 15.76 5.40 8.35
N TRP A 13 14.54 4.98 8.66
CA TRP A 13 13.47 4.76 7.66
C TRP A 13 12.47 5.91 7.61
N VAL A 14 12.20 6.54 8.76
CA VAL A 14 11.51 7.83 8.84
C VAL A 14 12.51 8.87 9.30
N PRO A 15 12.64 10.07 8.70
CA PRO A 15 13.56 11.11 9.16
C PRO A 15 13.17 11.70 10.52
N GLU A 16 11.94 11.50 10.97
CA GLU A 16 11.35 12.01 12.21
C GLU A 16 11.63 11.14 13.46
N TRP A 17 12.53 10.16 13.36
CA TRP A 17 12.90 9.26 14.45
C TRP A 17 13.56 9.94 15.65
N GLU A 18 14.09 11.16 15.48
CA GLU A 18 14.70 11.98 16.53
C GLU A 18 14.42 13.46 16.27
N PHE A 19 14.17 14.23 17.34
CA PHE A 19 13.93 15.67 17.27
C PHE A 19 14.48 16.38 18.50
N GLU A 20 15.38 17.34 18.33
CA GLU A 20 15.70 18.30 19.40
C GLU A 20 14.50 19.22 19.71
N ARG A 21 13.70 19.52 18.67
CA ARG A 21 12.44 20.29 18.75
C ARG A 21 11.45 19.74 17.72
N ALA A 22 10.52 18.93 18.20
CA ALA A 22 9.47 18.34 17.40
C ALA A 22 8.45 19.41 16.95
N PRO A 23 7.83 19.24 15.76
CA PRO A 23 6.75 20.10 15.29
C PRO A 23 5.66 20.28 16.35
N ALA A 24 5.07 21.47 16.42
CA ALA A 24 4.07 21.81 17.44
C ALA A 24 2.82 20.90 17.39
N VAL A 25 2.56 20.27 16.25
CA VAL A 25 1.47 19.30 16.06
C VAL A 25 1.74 17.96 16.78
N LEU A 26 2.99 17.63 17.15
CA LEU A 26 3.27 16.44 17.93
C LEU A 26 3.06 16.71 19.42
N PRO A 27 2.48 15.76 20.18
CA PRO A 27 2.18 15.92 21.61
C PRO A 27 3.44 15.86 22.50
N VAL A 28 4.62 15.79 21.89
CA VAL A 28 5.93 15.70 22.51
C VAL A 28 6.83 16.78 21.89
N GLU A 29 7.65 17.43 22.70
CA GLU A 29 8.53 18.54 22.30
C GLU A 29 9.91 18.06 21.85
N ARG A 30 10.41 16.97 22.42
CA ARG A 30 11.71 16.40 22.08
C ARG A 30 11.61 14.88 22.00
N LEU A 31 12.25 14.32 20.98
CA LEU A 31 12.39 12.89 20.76
C LEU A 31 13.87 12.54 20.76
N THR A 32 14.23 11.44 21.41
CA THR A 32 15.59 10.91 21.43
C THR A 32 15.54 9.44 21.10
N TRP A 33 16.33 9.02 20.11
CA TRP A 33 16.45 7.60 19.83
C TRP A 33 17.20 6.90 20.94
N THR A 34 16.60 5.84 21.45
CA THR A 34 17.12 5.15 22.62
C THR A 34 16.57 3.73 22.67
N ASP A 35 17.04 2.96 23.63
CA ASP A 35 16.37 1.75 24.06
C ASP A 35 15.92 1.93 25.52
N TYR A 36 14.73 1.43 25.81
CA TYR A 36 14.24 1.37 27.19
C TYR A 36 14.56 0.02 27.83
N GLY A 37 15.61 -0.65 27.34
CA GLY A 37 15.91 -2.05 27.64
C GLY A 37 14.85 -3.00 27.08
N MET A 38 14.86 -4.24 27.58
CA MET A 38 13.89 -5.29 27.24
C MET A 38 12.65 -5.24 28.16
N SER A 39 12.18 -4.03 28.48
CA SER A 39 11.13 -3.86 29.50
C SER A 39 9.79 -4.44 29.03
N ASP A 40 9.07 -5.05 29.97
CA ASP A 40 7.67 -5.44 29.92
C ASP A 40 6.82 -4.69 30.96
N ALA A 41 7.41 -3.72 31.66
CA ALA A 41 6.78 -2.97 32.74
C ALA A 41 5.88 -1.83 32.22
N TYR A 42 4.92 -2.21 31.37
CA TYR A 42 3.99 -1.28 30.74
C TYR A 42 2.96 -0.73 31.71
N GLN A 43 2.63 0.55 31.53
CA GLN A 43 1.64 1.26 32.32
C GLN A 43 0.71 2.03 31.39
N LEU A 44 -0.60 1.82 31.55
CA LEU A 44 -1.62 2.62 30.89
C LEU A 44 -1.79 3.95 31.62
N GLY A 45 -1.81 5.02 30.85
CA GLY A 45 -2.25 6.33 31.31
C GLY A 45 -3.74 6.53 31.04
N ARG A 46 -4.10 7.41 30.11
CA ARG A 46 -5.49 7.81 29.87
C ARG A 46 -6.37 6.66 29.33
N THR A 47 -7.12 6.03 30.22
CA THR A 47 -7.99 4.87 29.90
C THR A 47 -9.14 5.20 28.93
N THR A 48 -9.54 6.48 28.81
CA THR A 48 -10.58 6.88 27.84
C THR A 48 -10.12 6.79 26.39
N ILE A 49 -8.83 6.91 26.12
CA ILE A 49 -8.24 6.76 24.78
C ILE A 49 -7.69 5.34 24.61
N ALA A 50 -6.99 4.82 25.62
CA ALA A 50 -6.40 3.48 25.56
C ALA A 50 -7.47 2.37 25.52
N GLY A 51 -8.67 2.65 26.04
CA GLY A 51 -9.72 1.67 26.24
C GLY A 51 -9.35 0.62 27.29
N GLN A 52 -10.06 -0.51 27.28
CA GLN A 52 -9.76 -1.66 28.13
C GLN A 52 -8.75 -2.56 27.41
N VAL A 53 -7.51 -2.58 27.89
CA VAL A 53 -6.45 -3.48 27.41
C VAL A 53 -5.67 -4.05 28.59
N LYS A 54 -5.17 -5.27 28.46
CA LYS A 54 -4.34 -5.93 29.48
C LYS A 54 -2.87 -5.77 29.13
N VAL A 55 -2.22 -4.78 29.72
CA VAL A 55 -0.79 -4.51 29.45
C VAL A 55 0.16 -5.61 29.90
N ASP A 56 -0.24 -6.42 30.90
CA ASP A 56 0.52 -7.60 31.34
C ASP A 56 0.65 -8.68 30.23
N ASP A 57 -0.24 -8.64 29.24
CA ASP A 57 -0.23 -9.56 28.10
C ASP A 57 0.57 -8.99 26.90
N PHE A 58 1.15 -7.79 27.00
CA PHE A 58 1.98 -7.21 25.93
C PHE A 58 3.30 -7.95 25.80
N LYS A 59 3.89 -7.92 24.60
CA LYS A 59 5.25 -8.46 24.41
C LYS A 59 6.27 -7.51 25.03
N PRO A 60 7.37 -8.00 25.61
CA PRO A 60 8.46 -7.13 26.05
C PRO A 60 9.07 -6.40 24.85
N LEU A 61 9.67 -5.23 25.08
CA LEU A 61 10.45 -4.44 24.12
C LEU A 61 11.69 -5.21 23.64
N THR A 62 11.49 -6.22 22.80
CA THR A 62 12.54 -7.14 22.34
C THR A 62 12.47 -7.36 20.84
N TRP A 63 13.63 -7.25 20.17
CA TRP A 63 13.82 -7.56 18.77
C TRP A 63 15.03 -8.48 18.62
N GLU A 64 14.82 -9.70 18.12
CA GLU A 64 15.89 -10.69 17.93
C GLU A 64 16.77 -10.97 19.17
N GLY A 65 16.18 -10.85 20.36
CA GLY A 65 16.91 -11.02 21.63
C GLY A 65 17.77 -9.82 22.01
N GLN A 66 17.57 -8.67 21.37
CA GLN A 66 18.11 -7.35 21.74
C GLN A 66 16.96 -6.42 22.18
N PRO A 67 17.25 -5.31 22.87
CA PRO A 67 16.23 -4.29 23.16
C PRO A 67 15.55 -3.79 21.89
N TRP A 68 14.24 -3.63 21.94
CA TRP A 68 13.48 -2.94 20.90
C TRP A 68 13.71 -1.44 21.09
N ALA A 69 14.48 -0.86 20.19
CA ALA A 69 14.76 0.56 20.22
C ALA A 69 13.54 1.40 19.84
N VAL A 70 13.43 2.58 20.42
CA VAL A 70 12.27 3.47 20.33
C VAL A 70 12.73 4.90 20.06
N SER A 71 11.84 5.67 19.44
CA SER A 71 11.90 7.12 19.49
C SER A 71 11.29 7.54 20.82
N GLY A 72 12.12 7.77 21.83
CA GLY A 72 11.69 8.00 23.20
C GLY A 72 11.44 9.49 23.49
N ALA A 73 10.62 9.77 24.49
CA ALA A 73 10.46 11.09 25.08
C ALA A 73 10.68 11.01 26.59
N GLU A 74 11.14 12.09 27.22
CA GLU A 74 11.10 12.19 28.68
C GLU A 74 9.71 12.67 29.14
N PRO A 75 9.28 12.37 30.39
CA PRO A 75 7.98 12.83 30.89
C PRO A 75 7.80 14.36 30.81
N GLY A 76 8.88 15.11 31.02
CA GLY A 76 8.88 16.57 30.91
C GLY A 76 8.84 17.12 29.48
N ASP A 77 9.03 16.26 28.47
CA ASP A 77 8.95 16.64 27.05
C ASP A 77 7.53 16.44 26.50
N VAL A 78 6.59 15.88 27.27
CA VAL A 78 5.17 15.81 26.89
C VAL A 78 4.55 17.20 27.00
N ARG A 79 3.92 17.68 25.93
CA ARG A 79 3.26 18.99 25.90
C ARG A 79 2.00 18.98 26.76
N GLU A 80 1.59 20.15 27.26
CA GLU A 80 0.43 20.28 28.16
C GLU A 80 -0.89 19.73 27.60
N TRP A 81 -1.07 19.76 26.28
CA TRP A 81 -2.24 19.22 25.59
C TRP A 81 -2.12 17.72 25.26
N GLY A 82 -0.93 17.16 25.40
CA GLY A 82 -0.63 15.75 25.19
C GLY A 82 -0.77 14.96 26.48
N GLU A 83 -1.31 13.76 26.36
CA GLU A 83 -1.50 12.85 27.48
C GLU A 83 -0.88 11.49 27.18
N VAL A 84 -0.13 10.98 28.15
CA VAL A 84 0.52 9.67 28.03
C VAL A 84 -0.55 8.58 28.03
N VAL A 85 -0.59 7.79 26.97
CA VAL A 85 -1.51 6.64 26.83
C VAL A 85 -0.84 5.35 27.25
N LEU A 86 0.42 5.17 26.83
CA LEU A 86 1.24 4.02 27.18
C LEU A 86 2.64 4.50 27.56
N SER A 87 3.19 3.95 28.65
CA SER A 87 4.55 4.19 29.09
C SER A 87 5.21 2.90 29.57
N THR A 88 6.53 2.92 29.67
CA THR A 88 7.32 1.90 30.36
C THR A 88 8.30 2.58 31.31
N ASP A 89 8.37 2.13 32.55
CA ASP A 89 9.24 2.72 33.58
C ASP A 89 9.06 4.24 33.72
N GLY A 90 7.82 4.72 33.57
CA GLY A 90 7.46 6.14 33.60
C GLY A 90 7.82 6.93 32.33
N ARG A 91 8.46 6.31 31.32
CA ARG A 91 8.82 6.97 30.06
C ARG A 91 7.74 6.75 28.98
N PRO A 92 7.24 7.82 28.34
CA PRO A 92 6.21 7.70 27.30
C PRO A 92 6.61 6.86 26.09
N LEU A 93 5.70 6.01 25.62
CA LEU A 93 5.80 5.24 24.37
C LEU A 93 4.69 5.62 23.38
N VAL A 94 3.51 5.96 23.90
CA VAL A 94 2.38 6.47 23.13
C VAL A 94 1.79 7.66 23.86
N VAL A 95 1.61 8.77 23.15
CA VAL A 95 1.01 10.00 23.67
C VAL A 95 -0.09 10.43 22.71
N ALA A 96 -1.24 10.84 23.23
CA ALA A 96 -2.36 11.30 22.44
C ALA A 96 -2.93 12.60 23.01
N GLY A 97 -3.53 13.44 22.17
CA GLY A 97 -4.11 14.69 22.62
C GLY A 97 -4.85 15.45 21.53
N GLU A 98 -5.60 16.45 21.96
CA GLU A 98 -6.32 17.36 21.08
C GLU A 98 -5.43 18.58 20.77
N TYR A 99 -5.28 18.89 19.48
CA TYR A 99 -4.46 19.99 19.00
C TYR A 99 -5.31 21.00 18.22
N GLY A 100 -5.36 22.25 18.72
CA GLY A 100 -6.29 23.26 18.22
C GLY A 100 -7.72 23.02 18.71
N GLU A 101 -8.71 23.46 17.95
CA GLU A 101 -10.14 23.37 18.36
C GLU A 101 -10.74 21.98 18.13
N GLU A 102 -10.25 21.22 17.15
CA GLU A 102 -10.87 19.96 16.69
C GLU A 102 -9.85 18.91 16.22
N GLY A 103 -8.54 19.19 16.31
CA GLY A 103 -7.51 18.27 15.82
C GLY A 103 -7.23 17.17 16.84
N LYS A 104 -6.98 15.95 16.37
CA LYS A 104 -6.57 14.83 17.24
C LYS A 104 -5.27 14.23 16.76
N VAL A 105 -4.37 13.99 17.70
CA VAL A 105 -3.04 13.48 17.39
C VAL A 105 -2.75 12.30 18.30
N VAL A 106 -2.34 11.19 17.70
CA VAL A 106 -1.68 10.09 18.41
C VAL A 106 -0.26 9.99 17.89
N TRP A 107 0.70 9.96 18.79
CA TRP A 107 2.10 9.67 18.50
C TRP A 107 2.49 8.33 19.12
N SER A 108 3.21 7.50 18.35
CA SER A 108 3.85 6.27 18.83
C SER A 108 5.35 6.33 18.56
N GLY A 109 6.14 6.25 19.63
CA GLY A 109 7.60 6.13 19.57
C GLY A 109 8.11 4.70 19.43
N MET A 110 7.24 3.71 19.68
CA MET A 110 7.62 2.30 19.76
C MET A 110 7.38 1.50 18.48
N ASN A 111 6.85 2.13 17.43
CA ASN A 111 6.46 1.41 16.22
C ASN A 111 5.44 0.31 16.53
N LEU A 112 4.32 0.74 17.12
CA LEU A 112 3.31 -0.12 17.74
C LEU A 112 2.79 -1.19 16.77
N VAL A 113 2.61 -0.85 15.48
CA VAL A 113 2.09 -1.80 14.48
C VAL A 113 3.09 -2.94 14.23
N ALA A 114 4.37 -2.62 14.06
CA ALA A 114 5.38 -3.65 13.85
C ALA A 114 5.60 -4.45 15.14
N HIS A 115 5.64 -3.78 16.29
CA HIS A 115 5.76 -4.44 17.59
C HIS A 115 4.62 -5.45 17.78
N ALA A 116 3.36 -5.07 17.53
CA ALA A 116 2.20 -5.95 17.65
C ALA A 116 2.22 -7.17 16.73
N THR A 117 2.92 -7.10 15.61
CA THR A 117 2.95 -8.17 14.59
C THR A 117 4.24 -8.99 14.57
N TYR A 118 5.33 -8.47 15.15
CA TYR A 118 6.63 -9.13 15.20
C TYR A 118 6.58 -10.45 15.98
N ARG A 119 7.05 -11.54 15.36
CA ARG A 119 7.01 -12.92 15.91
C ARG A 119 5.62 -13.37 16.38
N GLY A 120 4.58 -12.95 15.67
CA GLY A 120 3.20 -13.32 15.96
C GLY A 120 2.37 -12.12 16.42
N LYS A 121 1.07 -12.22 16.20
CA LYS A 121 0.11 -11.17 16.56
C LYS A 121 -0.12 -11.17 18.07
N ASN A 122 0.14 -10.04 18.73
CA ASN A 122 -0.30 -9.80 20.09
C ASN A 122 -1.69 -9.16 20.08
N GLN A 123 -2.67 -9.84 20.69
CA GLN A 123 -4.06 -9.40 20.61
C GLN A 123 -4.33 -8.10 21.39
N GLU A 124 -3.69 -7.93 22.55
CA GLU A 124 -3.92 -6.77 23.42
C GLU A 124 -3.25 -5.50 22.86
N GLU A 125 -2.08 -5.62 22.23
CA GLU A 125 -1.46 -4.51 21.47
C GLU A 125 -2.30 -4.13 20.24
N ILE A 126 -2.92 -5.12 19.56
CA ILE A 126 -3.87 -4.86 18.47
C ILE A 126 -5.14 -4.18 18.99
N HIS A 127 -5.63 -4.56 20.17
CA HIS A 127 -6.75 -3.87 20.82
C HIS A 127 -6.40 -2.42 21.17
N LEU A 128 -5.19 -2.17 21.68
CA LEU A 128 -4.73 -0.79 21.91
C LEU A 128 -4.70 0.01 20.61
N LEU A 129 -4.12 -0.54 19.54
CA LEU A 129 -4.12 0.11 18.23
C LEU A 129 -5.54 0.39 17.71
N HIS A 130 -6.46 -0.57 17.87
CA HIS A 130 -7.87 -0.38 17.51
C HIS A 130 -8.50 0.78 18.30
N ASN A 131 -8.25 0.88 19.60
CA ASN A 131 -8.80 1.94 20.44
C ASN A 131 -8.22 3.31 20.07
N LEU A 132 -6.91 3.39 19.81
CA LEU A 132 -6.25 4.62 19.33
C LEU A 132 -6.85 5.12 18.00
N LEU A 133 -7.02 4.21 17.04
CA LEU A 133 -7.64 4.54 15.75
C LEU A 133 -9.12 4.87 15.88
N GLY A 134 -9.85 4.15 16.74
CA GLY A 134 -11.25 4.44 17.04
C GLY A 134 -11.44 5.83 17.63
N TRP A 135 -10.56 6.25 18.55
CA TRP A 135 -10.57 7.59 19.12
C TRP A 135 -10.24 8.68 18.09
N LEU A 136 -9.24 8.42 17.22
CA LEU A 136 -8.90 9.34 16.13
C LEU A 136 -10.06 9.52 15.16
N ILE A 137 -10.78 8.45 14.84
CA ILE A 137 -11.82 8.49 13.81
C ILE A 137 -13.15 9.01 14.38
N GLU A 138 -13.42 8.76 15.66
CA GLU A 138 -14.63 9.05 16.44
C GLU A 138 -15.97 8.77 15.71
N ASP A 139 -16.96 8.27 16.44
CA ASP A 139 -18.19 7.68 15.86
C ASP A 139 -19.04 8.66 15.01
N GLU A 140 -18.71 9.95 14.97
CA GLU A 140 -19.38 10.95 14.12
C GLU A 140 -19.22 10.69 12.61
N SER A 141 -18.17 9.95 12.20
CA SER A 141 -17.95 9.56 10.81
C SER A 141 -18.52 8.19 10.44
N ARG A 142 -18.99 7.41 11.42
CA ARG A 142 -19.82 6.23 11.14
C ARG A 142 -21.19 6.75 10.75
N GLY A 143 -21.42 6.84 9.44
CA GLY A 143 -22.77 6.92 8.90
C GLY A 143 -23.66 5.88 9.58
N PRO A 144 -24.97 6.13 9.71
CA PRO A 144 -25.88 5.28 10.47
C PRO A 144 -25.68 3.81 10.10
N ALA A 145 -25.58 2.95 11.12
CA ALA A 145 -25.37 1.51 10.96
C ALA A 145 -26.29 0.93 9.87
N GLY A 146 -25.71 0.34 8.84
CA GLY A 146 -26.44 -0.20 7.67
C GLY A 146 -26.20 0.52 6.33
N GLN A 147 -25.30 1.50 6.26
CA GLN A 147 -24.87 2.15 5.01
C GLN A 147 -23.54 1.62 4.44
N ASP A 148 -23.09 0.44 4.89
CA ASP A 148 -21.84 -0.15 4.39
C ASP A 148 -21.92 -0.41 2.87
N PRO A 149 -20.85 -0.07 2.11
CA PRO A 149 -20.77 -0.43 0.71
C PRO A 149 -20.98 -1.94 0.52
N THR A 150 -21.88 -2.32 -0.37
CA THR A 150 -21.97 -3.72 -0.80
C THR A 150 -21.06 -3.94 -1.99
N VAL A 151 -20.30 -5.03 -1.99
CA VAL A 151 -19.37 -5.37 -3.07
C VAL A 151 -19.83 -6.66 -3.73
N THR A 152 -20.00 -6.62 -5.05
CA THR A 152 -20.31 -7.79 -5.87
C THR A 152 -19.22 -7.97 -6.91
N ARG A 153 -18.75 -9.21 -7.07
CA ARG A 153 -17.80 -9.60 -8.12
C ARG A 153 -18.30 -10.84 -8.83
N ASP A 154 -18.98 -10.63 -9.95
CA ASP A 154 -19.50 -11.72 -10.78
C ASP A 154 -18.51 -12.17 -11.85
N HIS A 155 -17.50 -11.35 -12.17
CA HIS A 155 -16.44 -11.64 -13.13
C HIS A 155 -15.08 -11.19 -12.56
N PRO A 156 -13.96 -11.89 -12.83
CA PRO A 156 -12.62 -11.44 -12.38
C PRO A 156 -12.28 -10.03 -12.87
N ASP A 157 -12.73 -9.67 -14.06
CA ASP A 157 -12.45 -8.38 -14.69
C ASP A 157 -13.48 -7.28 -14.36
N ARG A 158 -14.42 -7.54 -13.45
CA ARG A 158 -15.46 -6.58 -13.07
C ARG A 158 -15.79 -6.63 -11.58
N VAL A 159 -15.73 -5.48 -10.92
CA VAL A 159 -16.17 -5.31 -9.51
C VAL A 159 -17.22 -4.21 -9.45
N GLN A 160 -18.27 -4.44 -8.68
CA GLN A 160 -19.37 -3.48 -8.49
C GLN A 160 -19.50 -3.13 -7.02
N PHE A 161 -19.55 -1.84 -6.72
CA PHE A 161 -19.74 -1.27 -5.39
C PHE A 161 -21.08 -0.54 -5.37
N SER A 162 -22.04 -1.05 -4.61
CA SER A 162 -23.31 -0.33 -4.38
C SER A 162 -23.19 0.46 -3.10
N LEU A 163 -23.29 1.77 -3.22
CA LEU A 163 -23.19 2.74 -2.14
C LEU A 163 -24.59 3.28 -1.84
N SER A 164 -25.05 3.05 -0.62
CA SER A 164 -26.30 3.60 -0.12
C SER A 164 -26.01 4.97 0.48
N THR A 165 -26.60 6.03 -0.07
CA THR A 165 -26.47 7.42 0.41
C THR A 165 -25.04 7.97 0.37
N VAL A 166 -24.61 8.41 -0.82
CA VAL A 166 -23.40 9.23 -0.98
C VAL A 166 -23.71 10.66 -0.51
N PRO A 167 -22.97 11.19 0.48
CA PRO A 167 -23.12 12.58 0.94
C PRO A 167 -22.86 13.60 -0.17
N ASP A 168 -23.48 14.77 -0.05
CA ASP A 168 -23.16 15.92 -0.91
C ASP A 168 -21.68 16.30 -0.72
N GLY A 169 -20.89 16.21 -1.79
CA GLY A 169 -19.45 16.49 -1.77
C GLY A 169 -18.62 15.42 -2.48
N ILE A 170 -17.40 15.20 -1.98
CA ILE A 170 -16.47 14.18 -2.48
C ILE A 170 -16.46 13.01 -1.51
N THR A 171 -16.89 11.84 -1.98
CA THR A 171 -16.77 10.59 -1.23
C THR A 171 -15.61 9.78 -1.79
N TRP A 172 -14.66 9.40 -0.93
CA TRP A 172 -13.49 8.62 -1.35
C TRP A 172 -13.73 7.13 -1.18
N LEU A 173 -13.74 6.39 -2.29
CA LEU A 173 -13.79 4.94 -2.29
C LEU A 173 -12.36 4.37 -2.34
N TYR A 174 -11.95 3.74 -1.23
CA TYR A 174 -10.66 3.05 -1.13
C TYR A 174 -10.83 1.55 -1.31
N TRP A 175 -10.19 0.99 -2.34
CA TRP A 175 -10.29 -0.42 -2.68
C TRP A 175 -8.97 -1.15 -2.47
N ARG A 176 -9.00 -2.22 -1.67
CA ARG A 176 -7.82 -2.98 -1.26
C ARG A 176 -7.36 -3.99 -2.32
N GLU A 177 -7.25 -3.54 -3.57
CA GLU A 177 -6.57 -4.22 -4.66
C GLU A 177 -5.50 -3.32 -5.27
N ALA A 178 -4.45 -3.95 -5.81
CA ALA A 178 -3.33 -3.23 -6.38
C ALA A 178 -3.77 -2.38 -7.58
N PHE A 179 -3.31 -1.15 -7.60
CA PHE A 179 -3.46 -0.23 -8.72
C PHE A 179 -2.75 -0.79 -9.96
N TYR A 180 -3.46 -0.78 -11.09
CA TYR A 180 -2.88 -1.10 -12.39
C TYR A 180 -3.55 -0.25 -13.49
N PRO A 181 -2.80 0.26 -14.50
CA PRO A 181 -3.35 1.19 -15.50
C PRO A 181 -4.51 0.67 -16.35
N ALA A 182 -4.69 -0.66 -16.42
CA ALA A 182 -5.78 -1.28 -17.19
C ALA A 182 -7.14 -1.23 -16.46
N TRP A 183 -7.16 -0.92 -15.16
CA TRP A 183 -8.40 -0.72 -14.43
C TRP A 183 -9.03 0.62 -14.84
N GLN A 184 -10.33 0.58 -15.12
CA GLN A 184 -11.18 1.73 -15.38
C GLN A 184 -12.31 1.75 -14.37
N ALA A 185 -12.65 2.92 -13.85
CA ALA A 185 -13.74 3.08 -12.89
C ALA A 185 -14.85 3.93 -13.51
N TYR A 186 -16.10 3.53 -13.28
CA TYR A 186 -17.27 4.22 -13.80
C TYR A 186 -18.29 4.41 -12.69
N LEU A 187 -18.83 5.62 -12.58
CA LEU A 187 -19.97 5.92 -11.72
C LEU A 187 -21.25 5.84 -12.54
N LYS A 188 -22.25 5.14 -12.02
CA LYS A 188 -23.64 5.17 -12.49
C LYS A 188 -24.48 5.80 -11.40
N THR A 189 -25.09 6.94 -11.71
CA THR A 189 -26.06 7.63 -10.82
C THR A 189 -27.46 7.08 -11.02
N GLU A 190 -28.41 7.43 -10.14
CA GLU A 190 -29.82 7.02 -10.29
C GLU A 190 -30.45 7.49 -11.61
N ASP A 191 -29.99 8.63 -12.14
CA ASP A 191 -30.43 9.18 -13.44
C ASP A 191 -29.95 8.36 -14.66
N GLY A 192 -29.15 7.31 -14.42
CA GLY A 192 -28.61 6.44 -15.46
C GLY A 192 -27.41 7.02 -16.20
N GLU A 193 -26.92 8.20 -15.80
CA GLU A 193 -25.69 8.77 -16.35
C GLU A 193 -24.49 7.91 -15.94
N ARG A 194 -23.69 7.52 -16.93
CA ARG A 194 -22.43 6.80 -16.73
C ARG A 194 -21.27 7.74 -17.02
N ARG A 195 -20.47 8.03 -16.00
CA ARG A 195 -19.25 8.83 -16.14
C ARG A 195 -18.02 8.07 -15.64
N GLU A 196 -16.87 8.37 -16.22
CA GLU A 196 -15.60 7.80 -15.79
C GLU A 196 -15.12 8.46 -14.49
N LEU A 197 -14.54 7.68 -13.59
CA LEU A 197 -13.91 8.13 -12.37
C LEU A 197 -12.39 7.97 -12.49
N ALA A 198 -11.66 8.97 -12.01
CA ALA A 198 -10.21 8.84 -11.89
C ALA A 198 -9.86 7.79 -10.83
N ILE A 199 -8.86 6.96 -11.13
CA ILE A 199 -8.27 6.04 -10.16
C ILE A 199 -6.90 6.58 -9.76
N TYR A 200 -6.75 6.90 -8.47
CA TYR A 200 -5.48 7.29 -7.88
C TYR A 200 -4.80 6.10 -7.22
N ARG A 201 -3.48 6.09 -7.25
CA ARG A 201 -2.65 5.15 -6.50
C ARG A 201 -2.48 5.68 -5.08
N ALA A 202 -2.97 4.95 -4.08
CA ALA A 202 -2.91 5.34 -2.68
C ALA A 202 -2.23 4.28 -1.80
N GLY A 203 -1.58 4.72 -0.71
CA GLY A 203 -0.95 3.82 0.27
C GLY A 203 0.05 2.84 -0.35
N PRO A 204 -0.03 1.52 -0.07
CA PRO A 204 0.90 0.50 -0.58
C PRO A 204 0.66 0.15 -2.06
N GLY A 205 0.21 1.11 -2.86
CA GLY A 205 -0.13 0.94 -4.27
C GLY A 205 -1.53 0.39 -4.51
N LEU A 206 -2.49 0.74 -3.67
CA LEU A 206 -3.91 0.38 -3.79
C LEU A 206 -4.70 1.45 -4.58
N MET A 207 -5.97 1.17 -4.86
CA MET A 207 -6.83 2.05 -5.64
C MET A 207 -7.67 2.99 -4.76
N LEU A 208 -7.71 4.26 -5.14
CA LEU A 208 -8.52 5.30 -4.50
C LEU A 208 -9.29 6.07 -5.57
N MET A 209 -10.61 6.18 -5.43
CA MET A 209 -11.50 6.80 -6.42
C MET A 209 -12.34 7.90 -5.75
N PRO A 210 -12.28 9.17 -6.21
CA PRO A 210 -13.19 10.20 -5.74
C PRO A 210 -14.54 10.08 -6.46
N ILE A 211 -15.60 10.11 -5.68
CA ILE A 211 -16.97 10.12 -6.15
C ILE A 211 -17.52 11.52 -5.86
N GLU A 212 -17.61 12.35 -6.90
CA GLU A 212 -18.05 13.75 -6.79
C GLU A 212 -19.46 13.95 -7.33
N GLY A 213 -20.35 14.65 -6.64
CA GLY A 213 -21.65 15.02 -7.24
C GLY A 213 -22.58 13.86 -7.56
N ALA A 214 -22.41 12.72 -6.87
CA ALA A 214 -23.50 11.76 -6.71
C ALA A 214 -24.16 12.04 -5.37
N SER A 215 -25.41 12.47 -5.39
CA SER A 215 -26.27 12.52 -4.20
C SER A 215 -27.21 11.32 -4.25
N GLY A 216 -27.34 10.60 -3.13
CA GLY A 216 -28.19 9.40 -3.06
C GLY A 216 -27.47 8.09 -3.40
N ASN A 217 -28.17 7.11 -3.97
CA ASN A 217 -27.56 5.82 -4.26
C ASN A 217 -26.63 5.89 -5.47
N ALA A 218 -25.48 5.25 -5.36
CA ALA A 218 -24.49 5.23 -6.42
C ALA A 218 -23.98 3.81 -6.66
N LEU A 219 -23.73 3.49 -7.94
CA LEU A 219 -23.06 2.26 -8.32
C LEU A 219 -21.72 2.62 -8.95
N VAL A 220 -20.63 2.21 -8.31
CA VAL A 220 -19.29 2.28 -8.89
C VAL A 220 -18.95 0.93 -9.52
N GLU A 221 -18.58 0.95 -10.79
CA GLU A 221 -18.19 -0.22 -11.55
C GLU A 221 -16.71 -0.09 -11.93
N LEU A 222 -15.90 -1.03 -11.44
CA LEU A 222 -14.50 -1.17 -11.78
C LEU A 222 -14.36 -2.27 -12.85
N VAL A 223 -13.76 -1.96 -13.99
CA VAL A 223 -13.64 -2.85 -15.14
C VAL A 223 -12.19 -2.93 -15.58
N TRP A 224 -11.69 -4.14 -15.82
CA TRP A 224 -10.39 -4.34 -16.44
C TRP A 224 -10.53 -4.28 -17.95
N GLU A 225 -9.91 -3.28 -18.58
CA GLU A 225 -9.86 -3.18 -20.02
C GLU A 225 -8.50 -3.64 -20.54
N THR A 226 -8.48 -4.73 -21.31
CA THR A 226 -7.23 -5.27 -21.88
C THR A 226 -6.49 -4.19 -22.66
N PRO A 227 -5.28 -3.77 -22.21
CA PRO A 227 -4.50 -2.74 -22.87
C PRO A 227 -4.21 -3.09 -24.32
N LEU A 228 -4.07 -2.07 -25.17
CA LEU A 228 -3.73 -2.27 -26.59
C LEU A 228 -2.45 -3.09 -26.78
N VAL A 229 -1.46 -2.89 -25.90
CA VAL A 229 -0.19 -3.62 -25.93
C VAL A 229 -0.40 -5.13 -25.71
N GLU A 230 -1.27 -5.51 -24.78
CA GLU A 230 -1.60 -6.93 -24.54
C GLU A 230 -2.34 -7.54 -25.72
N ARG A 231 -3.27 -6.80 -26.34
CA ARG A 231 -3.96 -7.25 -27.57
C ARG A 231 -2.97 -7.46 -28.71
N MET A 232 -2.01 -6.56 -28.88
CA MET A 232 -0.97 -6.68 -29.90
C MET A 232 -0.01 -7.84 -29.62
N ALA A 233 0.39 -8.03 -28.36
CA ALA A 233 1.22 -9.16 -27.95
C ALA A 233 0.53 -10.51 -28.19
N ALA A 234 -0.77 -10.60 -27.89
CA ALA A 234 -1.57 -11.78 -28.18
C ALA A 234 -1.64 -12.05 -29.70
N LEU A 235 -1.88 -11.02 -30.51
CA LEU A 235 -1.91 -11.14 -31.96
C LEU A 235 -0.56 -11.61 -32.52
N VAL A 236 0.56 -11.02 -32.09
CA VAL A 236 1.91 -11.45 -32.49
C VAL A 236 2.15 -12.90 -32.11
N SER A 237 1.80 -13.29 -30.88
CA SER A 237 1.96 -14.67 -30.41
C SER A 237 1.18 -15.66 -31.28
N LEU A 238 -0.06 -15.29 -31.66
CA LEU A 238 -0.92 -16.12 -32.51
C LEU A 238 -0.38 -16.22 -33.94
N MET A 239 0.16 -15.13 -34.48
CA MET A 239 0.85 -15.14 -35.79
C MET A 239 2.13 -15.99 -35.75
N THR A 240 2.93 -15.92 -34.68
CA THR A 240 4.12 -16.74 -34.50
C THR A 240 3.76 -18.22 -34.42
N LEU A 241 2.73 -18.57 -33.65
CA LEU A 241 2.26 -19.95 -33.56
C LEU A 241 1.79 -20.48 -34.92
N ALA A 242 1.06 -19.68 -35.68
CA ALA A 242 0.64 -20.04 -37.04
C ALA A 242 1.85 -20.23 -37.97
N ALA A 243 2.83 -19.34 -37.93
CA ALA A 243 4.06 -19.45 -38.72
C ALA A 243 4.86 -20.71 -38.37
N LEU A 244 4.97 -21.06 -37.08
CA LEU A 244 5.58 -22.31 -36.64
C LEU A 244 4.81 -23.53 -37.13
N GLY A 245 3.48 -23.50 -37.10
CA GLY A 245 2.63 -24.55 -37.66
C GLY A 245 2.90 -24.77 -39.16
N VAL A 246 2.96 -23.70 -39.94
CA VAL A 246 3.29 -23.76 -41.37
C VAL A 246 4.70 -24.30 -41.59
N PHE A 247 5.67 -23.89 -40.77
CA PHE A 247 7.05 -24.39 -40.83
C PHE A 247 7.15 -25.90 -40.57
N LEU A 248 6.46 -26.40 -39.55
CA LEU A 248 6.43 -27.83 -39.24
C LEU A 248 5.77 -28.64 -40.36
N VAL A 249 4.68 -28.13 -40.95
CA VAL A 249 3.99 -28.78 -42.08
C VAL A 249 4.87 -28.80 -43.33
N ASP A 250 5.57 -27.70 -43.67
CA ASP A 250 6.52 -27.66 -44.80
C ASP A 250 7.67 -28.66 -44.59
N GLY A 251 8.23 -28.72 -43.38
CA GLY A 251 9.26 -29.69 -43.03
C GLY A 251 8.78 -31.13 -43.17
N ALA A 252 7.61 -31.46 -42.63
CA ALA A 252 7.09 -32.82 -42.61
C ALA A 252 6.57 -33.31 -43.97
N LEU A 253 5.85 -32.48 -44.72
CA LEU A 253 5.16 -32.90 -45.94
C LEU A 253 5.90 -32.52 -47.23
N PHE A 254 6.67 -31.43 -47.22
CA PHE A 254 7.26 -30.85 -48.43
C PHE A 254 8.79 -30.78 -48.39
N GLY A 255 9.40 -31.28 -47.32
CA GLY A 255 10.85 -31.32 -47.14
C GLY A 255 11.50 -29.94 -47.07
N GLY A 256 10.78 -28.92 -46.57
CA GLY A 256 11.30 -27.56 -46.39
C GLY A 256 11.41 -26.72 -47.66
N LYS A 257 10.75 -27.13 -48.76
CA LYS A 257 10.89 -26.49 -50.07
C LYS A 257 10.14 -25.16 -50.16
N TRP A 258 9.03 -24.99 -49.45
CA TRP A 258 8.30 -23.72 -49.47
C TRP A 258 9.09 -22.62 -48.76
N PHE A 259 9.62 -22.89 -47.57
CA PHE A 259 10.46 -21.91 -46.86
C PHE A 259 11.72 -21.55 -47.65
N ALA A 260 12.38 -22.51 -48.30
CA ALA A 260 13.53 -22.23 -49.16
C ALA A 260 13.17 -21.32 -50.36
N THR A 261 11.97 -21.44 -50.89
CA THR A 261 11.48 -20.62 -52.00
C THR A 261 11.14 -19.19 -51.54
N ILE A 262 10.48 -19.06 -50.38
CA ILE A 262 10.16 -17.76 -49.77
C ILE A 262 11.44 -17.00 -49.42
N HIS A 263 12.42 -17.67 -48.79
CA HIS A 263 13.71 -17.07 -48.46
C HIS A 263 14.45 -16.56 -49.70
N LYS A 264 14.45 -17.33 -50.80
CA LYS A 264 15.04 -16.89 -52.08
C LYS A 264 14.32 -15.68 -52.67
N ARG A 265 13.00 -15.59 -52.53
CA ARG A 265 12.17 -14.51 -53.09
C ARG A 265 12.31 -13.19 -52.35
N PHE A 266 12.49 -13.23 -51.03
CA PHE A 266 12.67 -12.01 -50.22
C PHE A 266 14.13 -11.52 -50.17
N GLY A 267 15.06 -12.21 -50.84
CA GLY A 267 16.44 -11.75 -50.99
C GLY A 267 17.18 -11.63 -49.66
N TRP A 268 16.74 -12.35 -48.61
CA TRP A 268 17.44 -12.31 -47.33
C TRP A 268 18.86 -12.84 -47.50
N PRO A 269 19.88 -12.09 -47.08
CA PRO A 269 21.26 -12.49 -47.26
C PRO A 269 21.49 -13.78 -46.48
N SER A 270 21.62 -14.89 -47.20
CA SER A 270 22.05 -16.15 -46.60
C SER A 270 23.50 -15.96 -46.17
N ARG A 271 23.72 -15.68 -44.88
CA ARG A 271 25.03 -15.89 -44.28
C ARG A 271 25.25 -17.40 -44.31
N GLY A 272 25.91 -17.87 -45.36
CA GLY A 272 26.40 -19.25 -45.39
C GLY A 272 27.27 -19.50 -44.15
N PRO A 273 27.36 -20.75 -43.68
CA PRO A 273 28.26 -21.07 -42.58
C PRO A 273 29.65 -20.56 -42.95
N LYS A 274 30.18 -19.62 -42.14
CA LYS A 274 31.55 -19.15 -42.28
C LYS A 274 32.46 -20.39 -42.30
N PRO A 275 33.41 -20.51 -43.24
CA PRO A 275 34.28 -21.67 -43.32
C PRO A 275 34.95 -21.91 -41.96
N ARG A 276 35.01 -23.18 -41.53
CA ARG A 276 35.73 -23.58 -40.31
C ARG A 276 37.14 -22.98 -40.36
N GLY A 277 37.45 -22.05 -39.46
CA GLY A 277 38.75 -21.38 -39.35
C GLY A 277 38.71 -19.86 -39.46
N SER A 278 37.63 -19.24 -39.92
CA SER A 278 37.52 -17.76 -39.91
C SER A 278 37.00 -17.27 -38.55
N VAL A 279 37.82 -17.41 -37.52
CA VAL A 279 37.64 -16.64 -36.29
C VAL A 279 38.42 -15.34 -36.50
N GLU A 280 37.72 -14.27 -36.85
CA GLU A 280 38.23 -12.91 -36.59
C GLU A 280 38.25 -12.78 -35.07
N TRP A 281 39.36 -13.15 -34.46
CA TRP A 281 39.67 -12.67 -33.12
C TRP A 281 39.87 -11.15 -33.20
N LEU A 282 39.47 -10.50 -32.11
CA LEU A 282 39.42 -9.05 -31.87
C LEU A 282 40.55 -8.23 -32.53
N PRO A 283 40.28 -6.95 -32.88
CA PRO A 283 41.31 -6.05 -33.38
C PRO A 283 42.49 -6.01 -32.39
N ASP A 284 43.71 -6.14 -32.93
CA ASP A 284 44.96 -6.08 -32.18
C ASP A 284 44.97 -4.84 -31.27
N PHE A 285 44.87 -5.07 -29.97
CA PHE A 285 45.25 -4.08 -28.97
C PHE A 285 46.76 -3.93 -29.06
N THR A 286 47.24 -2.95 -29.83
CA THR A 286 48.60 -2.43 -29.69
C THR A 286 48.64 -1.56 -28.43
N PRO A 287 49.48 -1.88 -27.42
CA PRO A 287 49.70 -0.99 -26.31
C PRO A 287 50.65 0.15 -26.73
N GLU A 288 50.21 1.39 -26.54
CA GLU A 288 51.09 2.55 -26.31
C GLU A 288 51.17 2.85 -24.82
#